data_AF-Q2N866-F1
#
_entry.id   AF-Q2N866-F1
#
_cell.length_a   1.000
_cell.length_b   1.000
_cell.length_c   1.000
_cell.angle_alpha   90.00
_cell.angle_beta   90.00
_cell.angle_gamma   90.00
#
_symmetry.space_group_name_H-M   'P 1'
#
loop_
_entity.id
_entity.type
_entity.pdbx_description
1 polymer ?
#
loop_
_entity_poly.entity_id
_entity_poly.type
_entity_poly.pdbx_seq_one_letter_code
_entity_poly.pdbx_strand_id
1 'polypeptide(L)'
;MIMQVATSRSLTDRQKDVLVRIDRRMPIKQIAADLDVSESRINQHIRALKDVYGVGNLKDLVDSYRAEVRESGSPAPYRKAASRNSEVPQRVKESEQEDRVAPGEFVLSDVAPLAIEAPWHVRNEPRVVPGVLDGDHAVLYRLAVIIGLALAFIVLVILVVTAALSMSEASGGREVAPPNSSAQAEESNRLP
;
A
#
# COMPACT_ATOMS: atom_id res chain seq x y z
N MET A 1 -28.46 22.57 -42.48
CA MET A 1 -27.59 23.75 -42.38
C MET A 1 -27.71 24.32 -40.98
N ILE A 2 -26.82 23.93 -40.06
CA ILE A 2 -26.43 24.76 -38.91
C ILE A 2 -24.92 24.57 -38.77
N MET A 3 -24.20 25.47 -39.43
CA MET A 3 -22.78 25.72 -39.29
C MET A 3 -22.70 27.05 -38.54
N GLN A 4 -22.25 27.02 -37.29
CA GLN A 4 -21.98 28.12 -36.36
C GLN A 4 -21.40 27.38 -35.11
N VAL A 5 -20.26 27.71 -34.48
CA VAL A 5 -19.80 29.01 -33.99
C VAL A 5 -18.29 28.92 -33.60
N ALA A 6 -17.55 30.01 -33.83
CA ALA A 6 -16.30 30.44 -33.18
C ALA A 6 -14.99 29.64 -33.40
N THR A 7 -14.45 29.72 -34.61
CA THR A 7 -12.99 29.78 -34.79
C THR A 7 -12.50 31.18 -34.41
N SER A 8 -11.51 31.29 -33.51
CA SER A 8 -10.45 32.32 -33.45
C SER A 8 -10.16 32.99 -32.09
N ARG A 9 -10.45 32.37 -30.93
CA ARG A 9 -9.65 32.69 -29.72
C ARG A 9 -8.51 31.69 -29.63
N SER A 10 -7.41 32.01 -30.32
CA SER A 10 -6.19 31.21 -30.32
C SER A 10 -5.82 30.88 -28.87
N LEU A 11 -5.87 29.60 -28.52
CA LEU A 11 -5.48 29.16 -27.18
C LEU A 11 -4.07 29.67 -26.89
N THR A 12 -3.91 30.32 -25.75
CA THR A 12 -2.58 30.69 -25.28
C THR A 12 -1.75 29.43 -25.05
N ASP A 13 -0.43 29.50 -25.21
CA ASP A 13 0.42 28.32 -25.07
C ASP A 13 0.27 27.67 -23.69
N ARG A 14 0.06 28.48 -22.64
CA ARG A 14 -0.27 27.98 -21.30
C ARG A 14 -1.59 27.22 -21.23
N GLN A 15 -2.63 27.68 -21.93
CA GLN A 15 -3.92 26.98 -21.99
C GLN A 15 -3.82 25.66 -22.77
N LYS A 16 -3.04 25.63 -23.86
CA LYS A 16 -2.74 24.39 -24.59
C LYS A 16 -1.99 23.41 -23.70
N ASP A 17 -1.04 23.90 -22.93
CA ASP A 17 -0.20 23.08 -22.04
C ASP A 17 -1.02 22.48 -20.88
N VAL A 18 -2.01 23.21 -20.36
CA VAL A 18 -3.02 22.69 -19.43
C VAL A 18 -3.90 21.63 -20.11
N LEU A 19 -4.38 21.90 -21.33
CA LEU A 19 -5.26 21.00 -22.08
C LEU A 19 -4.57 19.65 -22.41
N VAL A 20 -3.30 19.67 -22.79
CA VAL A 20 -2.47 18.47 -23.02
C VAL A 20 -2.32 17.64 -21.74
N ARG A 21 -2.16 18.29 -20.58
CA ARG A 21 -2.04 17.56 -19.30
C ARG A 21 -3.36 16.96 -18.83
N ILE A 22 -4.48 17.64 -19.09
CA ILE A 22 -5.82 17.12 -18.81
C ILE A 22 -6.12 15.91 -19.69
N ASP A 23 -5.76 15.95 -20.97
CA ASP A 23 -5.92 14.81 -21.88
C ASP A 23 -5.16 13.55 -21.39
N ARG A 24 -3.99 13.74 -20.77
CA ARG A 24 -3.22 12.69 -20.10
C ARG A 24 -3.83 12.20 -18.78
N ARG A 25 -5.02 12.67 -18.41
CA ARG A 25 -5.72 12.36 -17.16
C ARG A 25 -4.91 12.70 -15.90
N MET A 26 -4.03 13.71 -15.96
CA MET A 26 -3.34 14.17 -14.76
C MET A 26 -4.30 14.89 -13.80
N PRO A 27 -4.18 14.68 -12.47
CA PRO A 27 -5.01 15.36 -11.50
C PRO A 27 -4.67 16.85 -11.44
N ILE A 28 -5.68 17.70 -11.21
CA ILE A 28 -5.55 19.17 -11.20
C ILE A 28 -4.43 19.64 -10.26
N LYS A 29 -4.27 19.00 -9.11
CA LYS A 29 -3.21 19.31 -8.13
C LYS A 29 -1.80 19.08 -8.69
N GLN A 30 -1.62 18.04 -9.48
CA GLN A 30 -0.34 17.73 -10.11
C GLN A 30 -0.07 18.68 -11.28
N ILE A 31 -1.09 19.05 -12.05
CA ILE A 31 -0.98 20.06 -13.12
C ILE A 31 -0.57 21.42 -12.54
N ALA A 32 -1.16 21.80 -11.40
CA ALA A 32 -0.84 23.01 -10.66
C ALA A 32 0.63 23.01 -10.21
N ALA A 33 1.12 21.92 -9.62
CA ALA A 33 2.51 21.75 -9.22
C ALA A 33 3.49 21.79 -10.42
N ASP A 34 3.17 21.09 -11.52
CA ASP A 34 4.02 21.02 -12.71
C ASP A 34 4.16 22.36 -13.45
N LEU A 35 3.16 23.22 -13.36
CA LEU A 35 3.13 24.54 -14.00
C LEU A 35 3.54 25.68 -13.05
N ASP A 36 3.85 25.38 -11.79
CA ASP A 36 4.10 26.35 -10.72
C ASP A 36 2.98 27.40 -10.58
N VAL A 37 1.73 26.92 -10.55
CA VAL A 37 0.53 27.77 -10.45
C VAL A 37 -0.43 27.23 -9.40
N SER A 38 -1.23 28.10 -8.78
CA SER A 38 -2.28 27.67 -7.86
C SER A 38 -3.40 26.86 -8.55
N GLU A 39 -3.98 25.90 -7.82
CA GLU A 39 -5.11 25.09 -8.28
C GLU A 39 -6.29 25.97 -8.77
N SER A 40 -6.56 27.08 -8.08
CA SER A 40 -7.60 28.04 -8.46
C SER A 40 -7.37 28.63 -9.86
N ARG A 41 -6.11 28.92 -10.21
CA ARG A 41 -5.77 29.45 -11.53
C ARG A 41 -5.90 28.40 -12.63
N ILE A 42 -5.59 27.12 -12.34
CA ILE A 42 -5.89 26.02 -13.26
C ILE A 42 -7.41 25.88 -13.47
N ASN A 43 -8.22 25.98 -12.42
CA ASN A 43 -9.68 25.96 -12.56
C ASN A 43 -10.22 27.13 -13.38
N GLN A 44 -9.63 28.32 -13.27
CA GLN A 44 -9.96 29.46 -14.14
C GLN A 44 -9.59 29.17 -15.60
N HIS A 45 -8.42 28.59 -15.85
CA HIS A 45 -8.01 28.17 -17.19
C HIS A 45 -8.95 27.11 -17.77
N ILE A 46 -9.41 26.13 -16.98
CA ILE A 46 -10.39 25.13 -17.41
C ILE A 46 -11.74 25.79 -17.76
N ARG A 47 -12.21 26.74 -16.97
CA ARG A 47 -13.46 27.47 -17.28
C ARG A 47 -13.33 28.27 -18.58
N ALA A 48 -12.21 28.97 -18.76
CA ALA A 48 -11.93 29.68 -20.00
C ALA A 48 -11.84 28.73 -21.21
N LEU A 49 -11.24 27.55 -21.03
CA LEU A 49 -11.19 26.50 -22.07
C LEU A 49 -12.59 25.99 -22.42
N LYS A 50 -13.43 25.71 -21.43
CA LYS A 50 -14.82 25.29 -21.66
C LYS A 50 -15.63 26.33 -22.43
N ASP A 51 -15.44 27.61 -22.12
CA ASP A 51 -16.08 28.73 -22.80
C ASP A 51 -15.64 28.83 -24.27
N VAL A 52 -14.33 28.67 -24.54
CA VAL A 52 -13.77 28.68 -25.90
C VAL A 52 -14.31 27.51 -26.74
N TYR A 53 -14.42 26.31 -26.17
CA TYR A 53 -14.91 25.12 -26.87
C TYR A 53 -16.44 24.97 -26.83
N GLY A 54 -17.17 25.83 -26.10
CA GLY A 54 -18.62 25.76 -25.95
C GLY A 54 -19.13 24.50 -25.23
N VAL A 55 -18.30 23.88 -24.39
CA VAL A 55 -18.58 22.56 -23.78
C VAL A 55 -18.93 22.66 -22.31
N GLY A 56 -19.98 21.92 -21.92
CA GLY A 56 -20.45 21.84 -20.53
C GLY A 56 -19.57 20.96 -19.64
N ASN A 57 -18.79 20.03 -20.22
CA ASN A 57 -18.10 19.00 -19.49
C ASN A 57 -16.61 18.86 -19.87
N LEU A 58 -15.80 18.39 -18.92
CA LEU A 58 -14.36 18.21 -19.13
C LEU A 58 -14.03 17.13 -20.16
N LYS A 59 -14.86 16.08 -20.22
CA LYS A 59 -14.72 14.99 -21.20
C LYS A 59 -14.93 15.52 -22.61
N ASP A 60 -15.99 16.30 -22.82
CA ASP A 60 -16.33 16.87 -24.13
C ASP A 60 -15.25 17.85 -24.59
N LEU A 61 -14.65 18.62 -23.67
CA LEU A 61 -13.50 19.47 -23.95
C LEU A 61 -12.30 18.68 -24.53
N VAL A 62 -11.98 17.54 -23.93
CA VAL A 62 -10.88 16.68 -24.39
C VAL A 62 -11.23 16.01 -25.72
N ASP A 63 -12.48 15.57 -25.89
CA ASP A 63 -12.95 14.93 -27.12
C ASP A 63 -12.92 15.93 -28.30
N SER A 64 -13.34 17.18 -28.09
CA SER A 64 -13.23 18.26 -29.08
C SER A 64 -11.77 18.59 -29.42
N TYR A 65 -10.89 18.68 -28.42
CA TYR A 65 -9.46 18.89 -28.65
C TYR A 65 -8.83 17.75 -29.47
N ARG A 66 -9.18 16.50 -29.18
CA ARG A 66 -8.71 15.33 -29.95
C ARG A 66 -9.19 15.37 -31.40
N ALA A 67 -10.41 15.86 -31.65
CA ALA A 67 -10.93 16.03 -33.00
C ALA A 67 -10.09 17.05 -33.78
N GLU A 68 -9.78 18.21 -33.18
CA GLU A 68 -8.92 19.24 -33.78
C GLU A 68 -7.49 18.74 -34.06
N VAL A 69 -6.91 17.96 -33.14
CA VAL A 69 -5.56 17.37 -33.33
C VAL A 69 -5.54 16.34 -34.45
N ARG A 70 -6.62 15.56 -34.63
CA ARG A 70 -6.75 14.61 -35.75
C ARG A 70 -6.91 15.32 -37.09
N GLU A 71 -7.70 16.39 -37.14
CA GLU A 71 -7.91 17.17 -38.37
C GLU A 71 -6.66 17.96 -38.78
N SER A 72 -5.88 18.45 -37.81
CA SER A 72 -4.65 19.20 -38.08
C SER A 72 -3.46 18.32 -38.53
N GLY A 73 -3.61 17.00 -38.60
CA GLY A 73 -2.59 16.07 -39.11
C GLY A 73 -1.27 16.07 -38.32
N SER A 74 -1.24 16.74 -37.17
CA SER A 74 -0.04 16.83 -36.34
C SER A 74 0.22 15.47 -35.70
N PRO A 75 1.44 14.91 -35.80
CA PRO A 75 1.77 13.63 -35.20
C PRO A 75 1.56 13.76 -33.70
N ALA A 76 0.46 13.17 -33.26
CA ALA A 76 0.06 13.02 -31.88
C ALA A 76 1.31 12.73 -31.00
N PRO A 77 1.70 13.60 -30.05
CA PRO A 77 2.75 13.33 -29.06
C PRO A 77 2.33 12.23 -28.04
N TYR A 78 1.41 11.36 -28.42
CA TYR A 78 0.68 10.38 -27.60
C TYR A 78 1.43 9.05 -27.53
N ARG A 79 2.74 9.08 -27.28
CA ARG A 79 3.50 7.84 -26.97
C ARG A 79 4.49 8.00 -25.84
N LYS A 80 4.23 8.92 -24.91
CA LYS A 80 4.89 8.92 -23.61
C LYS A 80 3.83 8.95 -22.54
N ALA A 81 3.63 7.80 -21.89
CA ALA A 81 2.86 7.74 -20.66
C ALA A 81 3.47 8.76 -19.68
N ALA A 82 2.64 9.58 -19.05
CA ALA A 82 3.08 10.53 -18.03
C ALA A 82 3.64 9.85 -16.77
N SER A 83 3.50 8.52 -16.67
CA SER A 83 4.12 7.73 -15.62
C SER A 83 5.60 7.48 -15.93
N ARG A 84 6.47 8.05 -15.09
CA ARG A 84 7.93 7.83 -15.10
C ARG A 84 8.34 6.42 -14.63
N ASN A 85 7.38 5.58 -14.24
CA ASN A 85 7.62 4.23 -13.74
C ASN A 85 7.23 3.21 -14.83
N SER A 86 8.15 2.97 -15.77
CA SER A 86 8.10 1.76 -16.59
C SER A 86 8.79 0.65 -15.79
N GLU A 87 8.02 -0.10 -15.01
CA GLU A 87 8.51 -1.27 -14.26
C GLU A 87 8.57 -2.53 -15.14
N VAL A 88 8.60 -2.39 -16.47
CA VAL A 88 8.70 -3.55 -17.37
C VAL A 88 10.19 -3.85 -17.56
N PRO A 89 10.71 -4.99 -17.09
CA PRO A 89 12.09 -5.38 -17.35
C PRO A 89 12.28 -5.55 -18.85
N GLN A 90 13.26 -4.86 -19.41
CA GLN A 90 13.65 -5.00 -20.81
C GLN A 90 14.24 -6.41 -21.00
N ARG A 91 13.44 -7.34 -21.55
CA ARG A 91 13.87 -8.72 -21.82
C ARG A 91 15.12 -8.71 -22.71
N VAL A 92 16.21 -9.26 -22.19
CA VAL A 92 17.38 -9.65 -22.96
C VAL A 92 16.97 -10.82 -23.86
N LYS A 93 17.32 -10.75 -25.15
CA LYS A 93 17.14 -11.85 -26.11
C LYS A 93 18.13 -12.96 -25.77
N GLU A 94 17.63 -14.12 -25.37
CA GLU A 94 18.43 -15.33 -25.21
C GLU A 94 18.20 -16.23 -26.43
N SER A 95 19.32 -16.72 -26.97
CA SER A 95 19.51 -17.36 -28.27
C SER A 95 18.93 -18.77 -28.38
N GLU A 96 18.57 -19.13 -29.62
CA GLU A 96 18.13 -20.44 -30.09
C GLU A 96 18.98 -21.61 -29.55
N GLN A 97 18.30 -22.66 -29.09
CA GLN A 97 18.90 -23.98 -28.93
C GLN A 97 18.01 -25.03 -29.62
N GLU A 98 18.67 -25.82 -30.46
CA GLU A 98 18.12 -26.62 -31.55
C GLU A 98 17.22 -27.79 -31.15
N ASP A 99 16.21 -27.90 -32.00
CA ASP A 99 15.40 -29.04 -32.45
C ASP A 99 15.95 -30.45 -32.18
N ARG A 100 15.10 -31.30 -31.59
CA ARG A 100 15.21 -32.77 -31.57
C ARG A 100 13.82 -33.38 -31.72
N VAL A 101 13.27 -33.41 -32.93
CA VAL A 101 12.06 -34.19 -33.23
C VAL A 101 12.42 -35.46 -34.00
N ALA A 102 12.03 -36.62 -33.46
CA ALA A 102 12.12 -37.93 -34.11
C ALA A 102 11.02 -38.09 -35.18
N PRO A 103 11.30 -38.77 -36.32
CA PRO A 103 10.39 -38.80 -37.46
C PRO A 103 9.26 -39.83 -37.25
N GLY A 104 8.02 -39.35 -37.21
CA GLY A 104 6.84 -40.23 -37.17
C GLY A 104 5.60 -39.65 -36.50
N GLU A 105 5.73 -38.52 -35.80
CA GLU A 105 4.61 -37.83 -35.17
C GLU A 105 4.36 -36.51 -35.90
N PHE A 106 3.19 -36.37 -36.53
CA PHE A 106 2.74 -35.10 -37.09
C PHE A 106 2.37 -34.17 -35.93
N VAL A 107 3.39 -33.52 -35.35
CA VAL A 107 3.21 -32.42 -34.42
C VAL A 107 3.02 -31.15 -35.25
N LEU A 108 1.94 -30.41 -34.98
CA LEU A 108 1.69 -29.09 -35.56
C LEU A 108 2.70 -28.09 -34.97
N SER A 109 3.90 -28.03 -35.55
CA SER A 109 5.02 -27.20 -35.09
C SER A 109 4.79 -25.69 -35.19
N ASP A 110 3.73 -25.26 -35.89
CA ASP A 110 3.37 -23.83 -36.03
C ASP A 110 2.39 -23.35 -34.94
N VAL A 111 1.97 -24.26 -34.07
CA VAL A 111 1.30 -23.92 -32.82
C VAL A 111 2.39 -23.94 -31.75
N ALA A 112 3.00 -22.79 -31.48
CA ALA A 112 3.62 -22.60 -30.17
C ALA A 112 2.54 -22.99 -29.15
N PRO A 113 2.76 -23.97 -28.26
CA PRO A 113 1.86 -24.21 -27.16
C PRO A 113 1.96 -22.97 -26.28
N LEU A 114 1.20 -21.94 -26.66
CA LEU A 114 0.66 -20.97 -25.77
C LEU A 114 -0.22 -21.81 -24.86
N ALA A 115 0.40 -22.37 -23.83
CA ALA A 115 -0.21 -22.50 -22.53
C ALA A 115 -0.69 -21.08 -22.19
N ILE A 116 -1.85 -20.71 -22.72
CA ILE A 116 -2.61 -19.57 -22.24
C ILE A 116 -3.18 -20.01 -20.90
N GLU A 117 -2.30 -20.29 -19.94
CA GLU A 117 -2.58 -19.84 -18.60
C GLU A 117 -2.66 -18.34 -18.72
N ALA A 118 -3.88 -17.85 -18.58
CA ALA A 118 -4.14 -16.45 -18.82
C ALA A 118 -3.18 -15.60 -17.97
N PRO A 119 -2.61 -14.49 -18.50
CA PRO A 119 -1.57 -13.73 -17.80
C PRO A 119 -1.99 -13.15 -16.43
N TRP A 120 -3.29 -13.12 -16.15
CA TRP A 120 -3.85 -12.75 -14.84
C TRP A 120 -3.94 -13.91 -13.84
N HIS A 121 -3.60 -15.13 -14.25
CA HIS A 121 -3.54 -16.30 -13.38
C HIS A 121 -2.26 -16.28 -12.53
N VAL A 122 -1.21 -15.62 -13.01
CA VAL A 122 -0.06 -15.24 -12.19
C VAL A 122 -0.42 -13.96 -11.44
N ARG A 123 -1.23 -14.09 -10.39
CA ARG A 123 -1.23 -13.14 -9.28
C ARG A 123 0.13 -13.24 -8.59
N ASN A 124 1.16 -12.66 -9.20
CA ASN A 124 2.32 -12.22 -8.43
C ASN A 124 1.86 -10.97 -7.66
N GLU A 125 1.08 -11.20 -6.60
CA GLU A 125 0.84 -10.17 -5.61
C GLU A 125 2.22 -9.74 -5.09
N PRO A 126 2.59 -8.46 -5.20
CA PRO A 126 3.85 -8.00 -4.65
C PRO A 126 3.84 -8.34 -3.16
N ARG A 127 4.69 -9.29 -2.74
CA ARG A 127 4.79 -9.71 -1.34
C ARG A 127 5.34 -8.54 -0.53
N VAL A 128 4.43 -7.72 0.01
CA VAL A 128 4.72 -6.60 0.91
C VAL A 128 5.00 -7.06 2.35
N VAL A 129 5.02 -8.37 2.58
CA VAL A 129 5.31 -8.99 3.88
C VAL A 129 6.59 -9.83 3.75
N PRO A 130 7.56 -9.68 4.68
CA PRO A 130 8.72 -10.55 4.75
C PRO A 130 8.29 -12.02 4.71
N GLY A 131 8.88 -12.83 3.84
CA GLY A 131 8.55 -14.25 3.62
C GLY A 131 8.71 -15.16 4.85
N VAL A 132 9.10 -14.58 5.99
CA VAL A 132 9.12 -15.23 7.31
C VAL A 132 7.70 -15.46 7.85
N LEU A 133 6.69 -14.70 7.36
CA LEU A 133 5.28 -14.84 7.77
C LEU A 133 4.44 -15.77 6.90
N ASP A 134 4.96 -16.21 5.75
CA ASP A 134 4.28 -17.05 4.76
C ASP A 134 4.97 -18.41 4.58
N GLY A 135 5.63 -18.90 5.64
CA GLY A 135 6.13 -20.27 5.67
C GLY A 135 4.99 -21.26 5.85
N ASP A 136 5.06 -22.43 5.22
CA ASP A 136 4.10 -23.56 5.30
C ASP A 136 3.65 -23.92 6.73
N HIS A 137 4.38 -23.46 7.74
CA HIS A 137 4.19 -23.76 9.15
C HIS A 137 3.73 -22.55 9.98
N ALA A 138 3.29 -21.44 9.37
CA ALA A 138 2.88 -20.23 10.09
C ALA A 138 1.77 -20.50 11.13
N VAL A 139 0.87 -21.43 10.83
CA VAL A 139 -0.18 -21.89 11.75
C VAL A 139 0.41 -22.69 12.92
N LEU A 140 1.39 -23.56 12.66
CA LEU A 140 2.05 -24.37 13.69
C LEU A 140 2.87 -23.50 14.65
N TYR A 141 3.57 -22.48 14.15
CA TYR A 141 4.28 -21.53 14.99
C TYR A 141 3.33 -20.73 15.89
N ARG A 142 2.20 -20.25 15.36
CA ARG A 142 1.18 -19.56 16.16
C ARG A 142 0.61 -20.48 17.25
N LEU A 143 0.30 -21.73 16.90
CA LEU A 143 -0.19 -22.73 17.84
C LEU A 143 0.84 -23.03 18.94
N ALA A 144 2.11 -23.24 18.56
CA ALA A 144 3.20 -23.49 19.50
C ALA A 144 3.41 -22.32 20.46
N VAL A 145 3.34 -21.08 19.97
CA VAL A 145 3.44 -19.88 20.81
C VAL A 145 2.28 -19.78 21.79
N ILE A 146 1.05 -20.03 21.35
CA ILE A 146 -0.14 -19.98 22.22
C ILE A 146 -0.05 -21.06 23.31
N ILE A 147 0.31 -22.30 22.94
CA ILE A 147 0.48 -23.40 23.90
C ILE A 147 1.62 -23.09 24.87
N GLY A 148 2.74 -22.56 24.37
CA GLY A 148 3.88 -22.16 25.18
C GLY A 148 3.53 -21.09 26.20
N LEU A 149 2.80 -20.05 25.79
CA LEU A 149 2.31 -18.99 26.68
C LEU A 149 1.34 -19.52 27.73
N ALA A 150 0.40 -20.40 27.34
CA ALA A 150 -0.55 -20.99 28.27
C ALA A 150 0.18 -21.83 29.35
N LEU A 151 1.13 -22.68 28.95
CA LEU A 151 1.92 -23.48 29.88
C LEU A 151 2.80 -22.60 30.77
N ALA A 152 3.45 -21.58 30.21
CA ALA A 152 4.26 -20.63 30.97
C ALA A 152 3.43 -19.92 32.05
N PHE A 153 2.19 -19.55 31.73
CA PHE A 153 1.29 -18.92 32.69
C PHE A 153 0.90 -19.87 33.83
N ILE A 154 0.62 -21.14 33.52
CA ILE A 154 0.33 -22.17 34.53
C ILE A 154 1.53 -22.34 35.47
N VAL A 155 2.75 -22.48 34.91
CA VAL A 155 3.98 -22.61 35.70
C VAL A 155 4.20 -21.38 36.57
N LEU A 156 3.96 -20.18 36.04
CA LEU A 156 4.08 -18.93 36.79
C LEU A 156 3.13 -18.90 37.99
N VAL A 157 1.85 -19.26 37.80
CA VAL A 157 0.87 -19.31 38.89
C VAL A 157 1.28 -20.30 39.96
N ILE A 158 1.70 -21.51 39.57
CA ILE A 158 2.19 -22.53 40.50
C ILE A 158 3.38 -21.97 41.30
N LEU A 159 4.35 -21.36 40.63
CA LEU A 159 5.55 -20.81 41.25
C LEU A 159 5.20 -19.72 42.27
N VAL A 160 4.26 -18.83 41.96
CA VAL A 160 3.78 -17.79 42.89
C VAL A 160 3.11 -18.41 44.11
N VAL A 161 2.24 -19.39 43.92
CA VAL A 161 1.58 -20.09 45.05
C VAL A 161 2.61 -20.82 45.91
N THR A 162 3.55 -21.53 45.30
CA THR A 162 4.64 -22.21 46.03
C THR A 162 5.48 -21.22 46.81
N ALA A 163 5.88 -20.09 46.21
CA ALA A 163 6.65 -19.06 46.90
C ALA A 163 5.87 -18.45 48.08
N ALA A 164 4.56 -18.21 47.91
CA ALA A 164 3.72 -17.71 48.97
C ALA A 164 3.59 -18.71 50.14
N LEU A 165 3.42 -19.99 49.83
CA LEU A 165 3.38 -21.05 50.86
C LEU A 165 4.72 -21.16 51.59
N SER A 166 5.85 -21.18 50.87
CA SER A 166 7.18 -21.21 51.49
C SER A 166 7.45 -19.97 52.36
N MET A 167 7.01 -18.78 51.95
CA MET A 167 7.13 -17.57 52.76
C MET A 167 6.22 -17.60 53.99
N SER A 168 5.01 -18.16 53.86
CA SER A 168 4.08 -18.35 54.99
C SER A 168 4.68 -19.30 56.03
N GLU A 169 5.27 -20.42 55.62
CA GLU A 169 5.97 -21.34 56.52
C GLU A 169 7.20 -20.68 57.17
N ALA A 170 7.98 -19.90 56.43
CA ALA A 170 9.14 -19.19 56.96
C ALA A 170 8.77 -18.08 57.97
N SER A 171 7.57 -17.50 57.87
CA SER A 171 7.12 -16.39 58.72
C SER A 171 6.20 -16.82 59.87
N GLY A 172 5.51 -17.96 59.74
CA GLY A 172 4.56 -18.49 60.72
C GLY A 172 5.16 -18.92 62.06
N GLY A 173 6.49 -18.93 62.20
CA GLY A 173 7.19 -19.23 63.46
C GLY A 173 7.59 -18.01 64.30
N ARG A 174 7.30 -16.78 63.86
CA ARG A 174 7.71 -15.57 64.58
C ARG A 174 6.55 -14.99 65.38
N GLU A 175 6.22 -15.66 66.48
CA GLU A 175 5.42 -15.06 67.54
C GLU A 175 6.15 -13.82 68.07
N VAL A 176 5.61 -12.64 67.78
CA VAL A 176 6.04 -11.40 68.43
C VAL A 176 5.55 -11.48 69.87
N ALA A 177 6.39 -11.99 70.76
CA ALA A 177 6.17 -11.90 72.20
C ALA A 177 5.99 -10.41 72.56
N PRO A 178 4.84 -10.01 73.16
CA PRO A 178 4.69 -8.64 73.60
C PRO A 178 5.76 -8.36 74.67
N PRO A 179 6.36 -7.16 74.70
CA PRO A 179 7.28 -6.80 75.77
C PRO A 179 6.51 -6.83 77.09
N ASN A 180 6.86 -7.84 77.88
CA ASN A 180 6.59 -8.04 79.29
C ASN A 180 6.44 -6.71 80.04
N SER A 181 5.18 -6.33 80.27
CA SER A 181 4.74 -5.25 81.15
C SER A 181 4.91 -5.63 82.62
N SER A 182 6.09 -6.11 83.01
CA SER A 182 6.50 -6.31 84.40
C SER A 182 7.37 -5.18 84.95
N ALA A 183 7.59 -4.10 84.18
CA ALA A 183 8.36 -2.94 84.62
C ALA A 183 7.50 -1.81 85.23
N GLN A 184 6.17 -1.91 85.24
CA GLN A 184 5.29 -0.88 85.83
C GLN A 184 4.81 -1.19 87.27
N ALA A 185 5.32 -2.23 87.91
CA ALA A 185 4.96 -2.57 89.29
C ALA A 185 5.85 -1.91 90.36
N GLU A 186 6.99 -1.30 90.01
CA GLU A 186 7.94 -0.74 91.01
C GLU A 186 7.79 0.76 91.30
N GLU A 187 7.06 1.54 90.48
CA GLU A 187 7.02 3.00 90.63
C GLU A 187 5.80 3.53 91.43
N SER A 188 4.87 2.66 91.83
CA SER A 188 3.71 3.05 92.68
C SER A 188 3.96 2.84 94.20
N ASN A 189 5.09 2.25 94.60
CA ASN A 189 5.43 2.01 96.01
C ASN A 189 6.55 2.91 96.56
N ARG A 190 6.86 4.00 95.86
CA ARG A 190 7.70 5.08 96.39
C ARG A 190 7.02 6.40 96.12
N LEU A 191 6.29 6.89 97.10
CA LEU A 191 6.63 8.15 97.78
C LEU A 191 5.73 8.32 99.03
N PRO A 192 6.28 8.92 100.10
CA PRO A 192 5.72 8.98 101.46
C PRO A 192 4.67 10.08 101.67
#